data_AF-A0A968DMM7-F1
#
_entry.id   AF-A0A968DMM7-F1
#
_cell.length_a   1.000
_cell.length_b   1.000
_cell.length_c   1.000
_cell.angle_alpha   90.00
_cell.angle_beta   90.00
_cell.angle_gamma   90.00
#
_symmetry.space_group_name_H-M   'P 1'
#
loop_
_entity.id
_entity.type
_entity.pdbx_description
1 polymer ?
#
loop_
_entity_poly.entity_id
_entity_poly.type
_entity_poly.pdbx_seq_one_letter_code
_entity_poly.pdbx_strand_id
1 'polypeptide(L)'
;MSDLRQIPSVDYLIKTDPVAECIAAYGRPLTLQAIRSVLADVRSSHADDIPIPDEDELVVRIKEQLETWTAPTLLPVINCTGVV
;
A
#
# COMPACT_ATOMS: atom_id res chain seq x y z
N MET A 1 13.67 -18.61 9.73
CA MET A 1 12.84 -18.09 10.84
C MET A 1 11.90 -17.08 10.20
N SER A 2 10.60 -17.26 10.39
CA SER A 2 9.57 -16.80 9.44
C SER A 2 9.19 -15.33 9.66
N ASP A 3 9.95 -14.40 9.07
CA ASP A 3 9.69 -12.95 9.15
C ASP A 3 8.53 -12.46 8.26
N LEU A 4 7.82 -13.36 7.58
CA LEU A 4 6.54 -13.02 6.93
C LEU A 4 5.40 -12.72 7.92
N ARG A 5 5.62 -12.95 9.23
CA ARG A 5 4.62 -12.74 10.28
C ARG A 5 4.48 -11.27 10.71
N GLN A 6 5.41 -10.41 10.30
CA GLN A 6 5.35 -8.98 10.57
C GLN A 6 4.46 -8.23 9.58
N ILE A 7 4.08 -8.85 8.46
CA ILE A 7 3.19 -8.22 7.48
C ILE A 7 1.78 -8.14 8.07
N PRO A 8 1.24 -6.94 8.33
CA PRO A 8 -0.10 -6.79 8.85
C PRO A 8 -1.12 -7.32 7.85
N SER A 9 -2.18 -7.94 8.37
CA SER A 9 -3.25 -8.47 7.52
C SER A 9 -4.06 -7.33 6.91
N VAL A 10 -4.64 -7.56 5.73
CA VAL A 10 -5.56 -6.61 5.07
C VAL A 10 -6.67 -6.16 6.02
N ASP A 11 -7.26 -7.10 6.77
CA ASP A 11 -8.30 -6.82 7.76
C ASP A 11 -7.81 -6.01 8.98
N TYR A 12 -6.51 -6.06 9.27
CA TYR A 12 -5.92 -5.23 10.32
C TYR A 12 -5.81 -3.78 9.84
N LEU A 13 -5.27 -3.57 8.64
CA LEU A 13 -5.14 -2.25 8.03
C LEU A 13 -6.50 -1.56 7.84
N ILE A 14 -7.54 -2.29 7.45
CA ILE A 14 -8.90 -1.74 7.28
C ILE A 14 -9.50 -1.19 8.58
N LYS A 15 -9.05 -1.70 9.74
CA LYS A 15 -9.53 -1.24 11.05
C LYS A 15 -8.83 0.02 11.53
N THR A 16 -7.80 0.49 10.82
CA THR A 16 -7.10 1.73 11.17
C THR A 16 -7.89 2.94 10.67
N ASP A 17 -7.92 4.00 11.49
CA ASP A 17 -8.54 5.28 11.16
C ASP A 17 -8.11 5.85 9.78
N PRO A 18 -6.82 5.87 9.40
CA PRO A 18 -6.42 6.41 8.10
C PRO A 18 -6.94 5.62 6.90
N VAL A 19 -7.15 4.30 7.04
CA VAL A 19 -7.72 3.49 5.96
C VAL A 19 -9.24 3.64 5.91
N ALA A 20 -9.90 3.84 7.06
CA ALA A 20 -11.32 4.17 7.10
C ALA A 20 -11.62 5.49 6.36
N GLU A 21 -10.76 6.51 6.51
CA GLU A 21 -10.83 7.76 5.74
C GLU A 21 -10.70 7.49 4.23
N CYS A 22 -9.72 6.67 3.81
CA CYS A 22 -9.56 6.28 2.40
C CYS A 22 -10.79 5.56 1.85
N ILE A 23 -11.41 4.68 2.64
CA ILE A 23 -12.65 3.98 2.26
C ILE A 23 -13.79 4.99 2.07
N ALA A 24 -13.89 6.01 2.92
CA ALA A 24 -14.90 7.05 2.80
C ALA A 24 -14.66 7.96 1.58
N ALA A 25 -13.40 8.27 1.24
CA ALA A 25 -13.03 9.14 0.14
C ALA A 25 -13.07 8.46 -1.24
N TYR A 26 -12.51 7.25 -1.35
CA TYR A 26 -12.29 6.54 -2.61
C TYR A 26 -13.18 5.29 -2.80
N GLY A 27 -13.84 4.85 -1.71
CA GLY A 27 -14.64 3.64 -1.71
C GLY A 27 -13.87 2.40 -1.26
N ARG A 28 -14.60 1.47 -0.66
CA ARG A 28 -14.09 0.18 -0.17
C ARG A 28 -13.40 -0.67 -1.24
N PRO A 29 -13.94 -0.87 -2.46
CA PRO A 29 -13.31 -1.77 -3.44
C PRO A 29 -11.96 -1.23 -3.91
N LEU A 30 -11.84 0.08 -4.15
CA LEU A 30 -10.59 0.70 -4.58
C LEU A 30 -9.52 0.63 -3.48
N THR A 31 -9.91 0.95 -2.25
CA THR A 31 -9.02 0.88 -1.09
C THR A 31 -8.49 -0.54 -0.85
N LEU A 32 -9.36 -1.54 -0.95
CA LEU A 32 -8.95 -2.95 -0.87
C LEU A 32 -7.93 -3.34 -1.95
N GLN A 33 -8.12 -2.85 -3.17
CA GLN A 33 -7.24 -3.15 -4.28
C GLN A 33 -5.87 -2.48 -4.08
N ALA A 34 -5.83 -1.24 -3.59
CA ALA A 34 -4.59 -0.53 -3.25
C ALA A 34 -3.82 -1.27 -2.15
N ILE A 35 -4.50 -1.66 -1.05
CA ILE A 35 -3.89 -2.45 0.03
C ILE A 35 -3.29 -3.76 -0.51
N ARG A 36 -4.03 -4.48 -1.36
CA ARG A 36 -3.53 -5.73 -1.96
C ARG A 36 -2.30 -5.50 -2.84
N SER A 37 -2.28 -4.42 -3.61
CA SER A 37 -1.12 -4.03 -4.43
C SER A 37 0.10 -3.77 -3.56
N VAL A 38 -0.02 -2.88 -2.57
CA VAL A 38 1.10 -2.52 -1.68
C VAL A 38 1.64 -3.74 -0.94
N LEU A 39 0.76 -4.61 -0.42
CA LEU A 39 1.19 -5.84 0.26
C LEU A 39 1.78 -6.88 -0.70
N ALA A 40 1.43 -6.88 -1.98
CA ALA A 40 2.06 -7.74 -2.98
C ALA A 40 3.47 -7.23 -3.30
N ASP A 41 3.62 -5.91 -3.46
CA ASP A 41 4.91 -5.26 -3.73
C ASP A 41 5.89 -5.51 -2.59
N VAL A 42 5.46 -5.31 -1.34
CA VAL A 42 6.29 -5.57 -0.15
C VAL A 42 6.70 -7.05 -0.06
N ARG A 43 5.82 -7.99 -0.42
CA ARG A 43 6.18 -9.41 -0.47
C ARG A 43 7.22 -9.72 -1.56
N SER A 44 7.15 -9.03 -2.69
CA SER A 44 8.16 -9.15 -3.74
C SER A 44 9.50 -8.57 -3.30
N SER A 45 9.50 -7.37 -2.72
CA SER A 45 10.71 -6.69 -2.24
C SER A 45 11.40 -7.40 -1.08
N HIS A 46 10.66 -8.17 -0.26
CA HIS A 46 11.27 -9.00 0.79
C HIS A 46 12.19 -10.11 0.22
N ALA A 47 11.97 -10.53 -1.04
CA ALA A 47 12.88 -11.46 -1.71
C ALA A 47 14.24 -10.82 -2.03
N ASP A 48 14.32 -9.48 -2.06
CA ASP A 48 15.50 -8.69 -2.40
C ASP A 48 16.26 -8.19 -1.14
N ASP A 49 16.04 -8.80 0.03
CA ASP A 49 16.64 -8.42 1.33
C ASP A 49 16.30 -6.99 1.80
N ILE A 50 15.23 -6.41 1.27
CA ILE A 50 14.74 -5.09 1.68
C ILE A 50 13.97 -5.24 3.02
N PRO A 51 14.23 -4.36 4.02
CA PRO A 51 13.53 -4.40 5.30
C PRO A 51 12.02 -4.22 5.12
N ILE A 52 11.23 -4.93 5.94
CA ILE A 52 9.78 -4.85 5.93
C ILE A 52 9.37 -3.45 6.39
N PRO A 53 8.61 -2.68 5.58
CA PRO A 53 8.14 -1.37 5.99
C PRO A 53 7.17 -1.46 7.16
N ASP A 54 7.26 -0.49 8.07
CA ASP A 54 6.37 -0.38 9.22
C ASP A 54 4.93 -0.07 8.80
N GLU A 55 3.98 -0.22 9.74
CA GLU A 55 2.56 0.01 9.50
C GLU A 55 2.26 1.42 8.96
N ASP A 56 2.89 2.43 9.55
CA ASP A 56 2.72 3.82 9.11
C ASP A 56 3.19 4.01 7.65
N GLU A 57 4.28 3.36 7.26
CA GLU A 57 4.81 3.43 5.89
C GLU A 57 3.90 2.71 4.90
N LEU A 58 3.31 1.58 5.29
CA LEU A 58 2.30 0.89 4.50
C LEU A 58 1.08 1.78 4.24
N VAL A 59 0.59 2.47 5.29
CA VAL A 59 -0.57 3.37 5.17
C VAL A 59 -0.27 4.54 4.23
N VAL A 60 0.93 5.13 4.30
CA VAL A 60 1.36 6.19 3.38
C VAL A 60 1.36 5.68 1.93
N ARG A 61 1.97 4.52 1.66
CA ARG A 61 2.00 3.93 0.31
C ARG A 61 0.59 3.62 -0.22
N ILE A 62 -0.33 3.18 0.63
CA ILE A 62 -1.73 2.94 0.25
C ILE A 62 -2.40 4.25 -0.16
N LYS A 63 -2.20 5.33 0.59
CA LYS A 63 -2.73 6.67 0.28
C LYS A 63 -2.19 7.18 -1.06
N GLU A 64 -0.88 7.14 -1.24
CA GLU A 64 -0.22 7.55 -2.49
C GLU A 64 -0.73 6.76 -3.70
N GLN A 65 -0.93 5.44 -3.55
CA GLN A 65 -1.47 4.59 -4.61
C GLN A 65 -2.91 4.98 -4.97
N LEU A 66 -3.76 5.26 -3.98
CA LEU A 66 -5.13 5.69 -4.20
C LEU A 66 -5.20 7.07 -4.84
N GLU A 67 -4.39 8.02 -4.37
CA GLU A 67 -4.24 9.33 -4.99
C GLU A 67 -3.78 9.20 -6.44
N THR A 68 -2.80 8.34 -6.72
CA THR A 68 -2.31 8.08 -8.09
C THR A 68 -3.40 7.52 -8.99
N TRP A 69 -4.21 6.58 -8.49
CA TRP A 69 -5.30 5.97 -9.27
C TRP A 69 -6.48 6.89 -9.50
N THR A 70 -6.69 7.86 -8.62
CA THR A 70 -7.81 8.80 -8.67
C THR A 70 -7.41 10.19 -9.15
N ALA A 71 -6.12 10.43 -9.36
CA ALA A 71 -5.60 11.67 -9.91
C ALA A 71 -6.15 11.88 -11.33
N PRO A 72 -6.66 13.07 -11.67
CA PRO A 72 -7.05 13.41 -13.03
C PRO A 72 -5.82 13.33 -13.94
N THR A 73 -5.97 12.67 -15.09
CA THR A 73 -4.89 12.33 -16.04
C THR A 73 -4.29 13.57 -16.70
N LEU A 74 -3.36 14.24 -16.00
CA LEU A 74 -2.43 15.22 -16.56
C LEU A 74 -1.24 15.38 -15.60
N LEU A 75 -0.23 14.50 -15.73
CA LEU A 75 1.23 14.73 -15.59
C LEU A 75 1.97 13.40 -15.38
N PRO A 76 3.25 13.30 -15.80
CA PRO A 76 3.99 12.06 -15.83
C PRO A 76 4.34 11.64 -14.40
N VAL A 77 3.81 10.50 -13.97
CA VAL A 77 4.19 9.92 -12.67
C VAL A 77 5.58 9.32 -12.83
N ILE A 78 6.54 9.86 -12.08
CA ILE A 78 7.88 9.30 -11.96
C ILE A 78 7.71 7.89 -11.37
N ASN A 79 8.16 6.88 -12.10
CA ASN A 79 8.10 5.50 -11.67
C ASN A 79 9.14 5.30 -10.55
N CYS A 80 8.73 5.52 -9.30
CA CYS A 80 9.53 5.31 -8.09
C CYS A 80 9.30 3.92 -7.47
N THR A 81 8.66 2.98 -8.17
CA THR A 81 8.82 1.56 -7.84
C THR A 81 10.21 1.15 -8.30
N GLY A 82 11.19 1.32 -7.41
CA GLY A 82 12.59 0.98 -7.62
C GLY A 82 12.75 -0.50 -7.96
N VAL A 83 12.56 -0.82 -9.24
CA VAL A 83 13.19 -1.96 -9.89
C VAL A 83 14.62 -1.51 -10.22
N VAL A 84 15.56 -1.97 -9.41
CA VAL A 84 16.98 -2.11 -9.80
C VAL A 84 17.39 -3.52 -9.42
#